data_AF-A0A7S2XZV1-F1
#
_entry.id   AF-A0A7S2XZV1-F1
#
_cell.length_a   1.000
_cell.length_b   1.000
_cell.length_c   1.000
_cell.angle_alpha   90.00
_cell.angle_beta   90.00
_cell.angle_gamma   90.00
#
_symmetry.space_group_name_H-M   'P 1'
#
loop_
_entity.id
_entity.type
_entity.pdbx_description
1 polymer ?
#
loop_
_entity_poly.entity_id
_entity_poly.type
_entity_poly.pdbx_seq_one_letter_code
_entity_poly.pdbx_strand_id
1 'polypeptide(L)'
;MNFGGRGKELLQELKRSEWLPNYNEKTVKDILKEIDLYWQELCATFDNGNRGNNEIPDAAKVGIVVHHQALMRNKRILLAYHMYRLEKLKALRWETGPVVPEHLQGALSGSEREFFSRYDSLVSGYCEGVGIDLTQDQQPPKELFIEVRALEDCGEIMTEQGTINLEKGSTHLLRRCDAENLIKQGMLEQISDDH
;
A
#
# COMPACT_ATOMS: atom_id res chain seq x y z
N MET A 1 14.57 29.38 8.10
CA MET A 1 14.47 27.92 7.95
C MET A 1 13.03 27.56 7.63
N ASN A 2 12.76 26.86 6.53
CA ASN A 2 11.42 26.37 6.21
C ASN A 2 11.27 24.95 6.78
N PHE A 3 10.78 24.84 8.01
CA PHE A 3 10.63 23.56 8.70
C PHE A 3 9.50 22.72 8.10
N GLY A 4 9.84 21.51 7.63
CA GLY A 4 8.85 20.50 7.23
C GLY A 4 8.08 20.83 5.94
N GLY A 5 8.62 21.69 5.08
CA GLY A 5 8.04 22.01 3.76
C GLY A 5 7.91 20.76 2.88
N ARG A 6 8.99 19.97 2.79
CA ARG A 6 9.04 18.71 2.01
C ARG A 6 8.01 17.69 2.50
N GLY A 7 7.84 17.57 3.81
CA GLY A 7 6.84 16.67 4.39
C GLY A 7 5.41 17.06 4.03
N LYS A 8 5.11 18.37 3.94
CA LYS A 8 3.79 18.85 3.49
C LYS A 8 3.55 18.51 2.02
N GLU A 9 4.55 18.72 1.16
CA GLU A 9 4.46 18.39 -0.27
C GLU A 9 4.21 16.90 -0.49
N LEU A 10 4.91 16.03 0.25
CA LEU A 10 4.71 14.58 0.21
C LEU A 10 3.28 14.15 0.52
N LEU A 11 2.66 14.75 1.55
CA LEU A 11 1.27 14.47 1.91
C LEU A 11 0.27 15.08 0.91
N GLN A 12 0.59 16.23 0.33
CA GLN A 12 -0.25 16.85 -0.69
C GLN A 12 -0.25 16.05 -1.99
N GLU A 13 0.89 15.50 -2.40
CA GLU A 13 0.99 14.56 -3.51
C GLU A 13 0.07 13.36 -3.27
N LEU A 14 0.20 12.72 -2.12
CA LEU A 14 -0.62 11.57 -1.73
C LEU A 14 -2.13 11.88 -1.67
N LYS A 15 -2.51 13.09 -1.28
CA LYS A 15 -3.92 13.53 -1.26
C LYS A 15 -4.49 13.82 -2.65
N ARG A 16 -3.65 14.22 -3.61
CA ARG A 16 -4.09 14.60 -4.97
C ARG A 16 -4.29 13.41 -5.89
N SER A 17 -3.59 12.32 -5.63
CA SER A 17 -3.66 11.14 -6.48
C SER A 17 -4.93 10.34 -6.22
N GLU A 18 -5.58 9.85 -7.27
CA GLU A 18 -6.75 8.97 -7.17
C GLU A 18 -6.37 7.60 -6.57
N TRP A 19 -5.23 7.07 -7.00
CA TRP A 19 -4.58 5.89 -6.43
C TRP A 19 -3.18 6.22 -5.91
N LEU A 20 -2.46 5.23 -5.37
CA LEU A 20 -1.10 5.39 -4.85
C LEU A 20 -0.16 5.99 -5.93
N PRO A 21 0.47 7.17 -5.67
CA PRO A 21 1.51 7.66 -6.54
C PRO A 21 2.77 6.79 -6.44
N ASN A 22 3.73 7.00 -7.34
CA ASN A 22 5.03 6.35 -7.25
C ASN A 22 5.69 6.64 -5.89
N TYR A 23 6.31 5.63 -5.30
CA TYR A 23 6.98 5.79 -4.02
C TYR A 23 8.12 6.83 -4.12
N ASN A 24 7.97 7.94 -3.41
CA ASN A 24 8.90 9.07 -3.50
C ASN A 24 10.14 8.86 -2.60
N GLU A 25 11.04 7.95 -3.00
CA GLU A 25 12.25 7.63 -2.23
C GLU A 25 13.10 8.86 -1.92
N LYS A 26 13.22 9.77 -2.89
CA LYS A 26 14.06 10.96 -2.78
C LYS A 26 13.56 11.86 -1.65
N THR A 27 12.26 12.19 -1.65
CA THR A 27 11.67 13.08 -0.65
C THR A 27 11.71 12.44 0.74
N VAL A 28 11.46 11.13 0.84
CA VAL A 28 11.60 10.40 2.12
C VAL A 28 13.04 10.47 2.63
N LYS A 29 14.04 10.16 1.80
CA LYS A 29 15.47 10.26 2.16
C LYS A 29 15.85 11.68 2.58
N ASP A 30 15.33 12.69 1.90
CA ASP A 30 15.61 14.09 2.21
C ASP A 30 14.99 14.54 3.55
N ILE A 31 13.78 14.07 3.87
CA ILE A 31 13.16 14.31 5.19
C ILE A 31 13.93 13.59 6.31
N LEU A 32 14.43 12.37 6.06
CA LEU A 32 15.27 11.66 7.03
C LEU A 32 16.57 12.42 7.31
N LYS A 33 17.22 12.97 6.28
CA LYS A 33 18.40 13.85 6.47
C LYS A 33 18.07 15.10 7.27
N GLU A 34 16.89 15.70 7.06
CA GLU A 34 16.43 16.84 7.88
C GLU A 34 16.25 16.44 9.35
N ILE A 35 15.70 15.25 9.60
CA ILE A 35 15.57 14.70 10.95
C ILE A 35 16.96 14.55 11.57
N ASP A 36 17.92 13.95 10.87
CA ASP A 36 19.28 13.78 11.41
C ASP A 36 19.97 15.12 11.70
N LEU A 37 19.78 16.11 10.83
CA LEU A 37 20.30 17.47 11.03
C LEU A 37 19.71 18.11 12.30
N TYR A 38 18.38 18.09 12.45
CA TYR A 38 17.72 18.67 13.62
C TYR A 38 18.10 17.95 14.92
N TRP A 39 18.35 16.64 14.85
CA TRP A 39 18.84 15.88 15.98
C TRP A 39 20.25 16.31 16.40
N GLN A 40 21.16 16.48 15.43
CA GLN A 40 22.52 16.95 15.69
C GLN A 40 22.54 18.36 16.28
N GLU A 41 21.73 19.28 15.74
CA GLU A 41 21.58 20.64 16.27
C GLU A 41 21.02 20.65 17.69
N LEU A 42 20.04 19.77 17.98
CA LEU A 42 19.48 19.61 19.31
C LEU A 42 20.52 19.09 20.32
N CYS A 43 21.29 18.07 19.97
CA CYS A 43 22.36 17.56 20.83
C CYS A 43 23.44 18.63 21.09
N ALA A 44 23.87 19.34 20.05
CA ALA A 44 24.88 20.39 20.18
C ALA A 44 24.40 21.55 21.08
N THR A 45 23.15 21.97 20.94
CA THR A 45 22.56 23.03 21.80
C THR A 45 22.41 22.58 23.24
N PHE A 46 22.05 21.31 23.47
CA PHE A 46 21.99 20.71 24.80
C PHE A 46 23.37 20.63 25.47
N ASP A 47 24.38 20.12 24.76
CA ASP A 47 25.75 19.96 25.27
C ASP A 47 26.41 21.32 25.58
N ASN A 48 26.20 22.33 24.73
CA ASN A 48 26.70 23.67 24.96
C ASN A 48 26.03 24.35 26.16
N GLY A 49 24.73 24.13 26.34
CA GLY A 49 23.98 24.64 27.50
C GLY A 49 24.44 24.02 28.83
N ASN A 50 24.95 22.78 28.79
CA ASN A 50 25.41 22.07 29.99
C ASN A 50 26.85 22.44 30.41
N ARG A 51 27.62 23.12 29.53
CA ARG A 51 29.01 23.53 29.79
C ARG A 51 29.16 24.87 30.52
N GLY A 52 28.10 25.68 30.61
CA GLY A 52 28.11 26.98 31.29
C GLY A 52 27.10 27.03 32.44
N ASN A 53 27.57 27.26 33.67
CA ASN A 53 26.82 27.56 34.89
C ASN A 53 25.40 26.95 34.98
N ASN A 54 25.25 25.65 35.31
CA ASN A 54 24.07 24.92 35.82
C ASN A 54 22.63 25.21 35.31
N GLU A 55 22.40 26.23 34.47
CA GLU A 55 21.13 26.74 33.99
C GLU A 55 21.27 27.08 32.51
N ILE A 56 20.49 26.37 31.70
CA ILE A 56 20.46 26.56 30.25
C ILE A 56 19.86 27.95 29.95
N PRO A 57 20.49 28.79 29.10
CA PRO A 57 19.91 30.07 28.69
C PRO A 57 18.54 29.91 28.05
N ASP A 58 17.60 30.83 28.30
CA ASP A 58 16.22 30.73 27.79
C ASP A 58 16.14 30.64 26.26
N ALA A 59 17.04 31.32 25.55
CA ALA A 59 17.15 31.21 24.09
C ALA A 59 17.52 29.78 23.64
N ALA A 60 18.38 29.09 24.38
CA ALA A 60 18.75 27.70 24.08
C ALA A 60 17.61 26.73 24.40
N LYS A 61 16.84 26.98 25.47
CA LYS A 61 15.61 26.19 25.78
C LYS A 61 14.60 26.26 24.63
N VAL A 62 14.35 27.46 24.09
CA VAL A 62 13.46 27.65 22.94
C VAL A 62 13.98 26.89 21.71
N GLY A 63 15.28 26.98 21.42
CA GLY A 63 15.91 26.24 20.33
C GLY A 63 15.69 24.72 20.44
N ILE A 64 15.94 24.14 21.62
CA ILE A 64 15.73 22.71 21.90
C ILE A 64 14.28 22.32 21.60
N VAL A 65 13.31 23.10 22.10
CA VAL A 65 11.88 22.82 21.87
C VAL A 65 11.54 22.90 20.39
N VAL A 66 12.03 23.90 19.66
CA VAL A 66 11.76 24.05 18.23
C VAL A 66 12.31 22.87 17.42
N HIS A 67 13.57 22.47 17.64
CA HIS A 67 14.16 21.31 16.97
C HIS A 67 13.41 20.01 17.33
N HIS A 68 13.08 19.82 18.60
CA HIS A 68 12.31 18.66 19.05
C HIS A 68 10.94 18.57 18.38
N GLN A 69 10.20 19.68 18.32
CA GLN A 69 8.89 19.71 17.67
C GLN A 69 8.99 19.50 16.16
N ALA A 70 10.04 20.03 15.51
CA ALA A 70 10.28 19.80 14.09
C ALA A 70 10.57 18.32 13.78
N LEU A 71 11.40 17.66 14.60
CA LEU A 71 11.68 16.21 14.53
C LEU A 71 10.40 15.39 14.64
N MET A 72 9.61 15.64 15.69
CA MET A 72 8.36 14.91 15.95
C MET A 72 7.35 15.11 14.83
N ARG A 73 7.28 16.30 14.25
CA ARG A 73 6.45 16.59 13.08
C ARG A 73 6.89 15.79 11.85
N ASN A 74 8.17 15.79 11.51
CA ASN A 74 8.68 15.04 10.35
C ASN A 74 8.46 13.53 10.53
N LYS A 75 8.72 12.99 11.73
CA LYS A 75 8.43 11.59 12.06
C LYS A 75 6.95 11.25 11.85
N ARG A 76 6.04 12.09 12.37
CA ARG A 76 4.59 11.89 12.22
C ARG A 76 4.16 11.91 10.75
N ILE A 77 4.72 12.81 9.95
CA ILE A 77 4.43 12.91 8.51
C ILE A 77 4.86 11.63 7.78
N LEU A 78 6.09 11.13 8.01
CA LEU A 78 6.57 9.91 7.39
C LEU A 78 5.72 8.70 7.79
N LEU A 79 5.38 8.57 9.08
CA LEU A 79 4.50 7.50 9.55
C LEU A 79 3.12 7.55 8.90
N ALA A 80 2.51 8.74 8.81
CA ALA A 80 1.21 8.90 8.17
C ALA A 80 1.26 8.54 6.67
N TYR A 81 2.31 8.97 5.97
CA TYR A 81 2.54 8.63 4.57
C TYR A 81 2.64 7.11 4.38
N HIS A 82 3.49 6.43 5.14
CA HIS A 82 3.63 4.97 5.01
C HIS A 82 2.37 4.22 5.44
N MET A 83 1.72 4.64 6.53
CA MET A 83 0.51 3.98 7.03
C MET A 83 -0.61 4.00 5.98
N TYR A 84 -0.86 5.15 5.34
CA TYR A 84 -1.84 5.24 4.28
C TYR A 84 -1.50 4.34 3.09
N ARG A 85 -0.23 4.30 2.69
CA ARG A 85 0.22 3.43 1.60
C ARG A 85 0.02 1.95 1.92
N LEU A 86 0.33 1.54 3.15
CA LEU A 86 0.10 0.18 3.62
C LEU A 86 -1.38 -0.18 3.72
N GLU A 87 -2.24 0.75 4.15
CA GLU A 87 -3.70 0.54 4.15
C GLU A 87 -4.24 0.31 2.74
N LYS A 88 -3.78 1.09 1.76
CA LYS A 88 -4.13 0.89 0.35
C LYS A 88 -3.64 -0.44 -0.21
N LEU A 89 -2.45 -0.89 0.18
CA LEU A 89 -1.94 -2.22 -0.19
C LEU A 89 -2.75 -3.35 0.44
N LYS A 90 -3.18 -3.20 1.69
CA LYS A 90 -4.08 -4.17 2.33
C LYS A 90 -5.41 -4.22 1.59
N ALA A 91 -6.01 -3.07 1.28
CA ALA A 91 -7.25 -3.01 0.51
C ALA A 91 -7.10 -3.69 -0.87
N LEU A 92 -5.99 -3.40 -1.57
CA LEU A 92 -5.67 -4.03 -2.86
C LEU A 92 -5.67 -5.56 -2.77
N ARG A 93 -5.11 -6.14 -1.69
CA ARG A 93 -5.12 -7.60 -1.49
C ARG A 93 -6.54 -8.19 -1.45
N TRP A 94 -7.49 -7.45 -0.89
CA TRP A 94 -8.89 -7.89 -0.80
C TRP A 94 -9.67 -7.63 -2.10
N GLU A 95 -9.23 -6.67 -2.92
CA GLU A 95 -9.86 -6.31 -4.19
C GLU A 95 -9.37 -7.19 -5.36
N THR A 96 -8.05 -7.34 -5.54
CA THR A 96 -7.45 -8.03 -6.71
C THR A 96 -6.90 -9.43 -6.40
N GLY A 97 -6.83 -9.80 -5.12
CA GLY A 97 -6.30 -11.08 -4.69
C GLY A 97 -4.78 -11.08 -4.43
N PRO A 98 -4.13 -12.27 -4.43
CA PRO A 98 -2.75 -12.47 -3.94
C PRO A 98 -1.66 -11.86 -4.85
N VAL A 99 -2.03 -11.42 -6.05
CA VAL A 99 -1.08 -10.88 -7.03
C VAL A 99 -1.32 -9.39 -7.21
N VAL A 100 -0.25 -8.61 -7.15
CA VAL A 100 -0.29 -7.18 -7.50
C VAL A 100 -0.28 -7.03 -9.02
N PRO A 101 -1.29 -6.35 -9.61
CA PRO A 101 -1.34 -6.09 -11.05
C PRO A 101 -0.05 -5.42 -11.57
N GLU A 102 0.42 -5.83 -12.74
CA GLU A 102 1.71 -5.39 -13.30
C GLU A 102 1.83 -3.87 -13.41
N HIS A 103 0.77 -3.20 -13.85
CA HIS A 103 0.71 -1.74 -13.97
C HIS A 103 0.88 -0.99 -12.63
N LEU A 104 0.59 -1.63 -11.49
CA LEU A 104 0.77 -1.05 -10.15
C LEU A 104 2.13 -1.35 -9.54
N GLN A 105 2.83 -2.39 -10.02
CA GLN A 105 4.11 -2.81 -9.43
C GLN A 105 5.14 -1.68 -9.48
N GLY A 106 5.16 -0.88 -10.55
CA GLY A 106 6.09 0.25 -10.72
C GLY A 106 5.91 1.36 -9.68
N ALA A 107 4.73 1.49 -9.08
CA ALA A 107 4.45 2.53 -8.07
C ALA A 107 4.90 2.14 -6.64
N LEU A 108 5.18 0.85 -6.41
CA LEU A 108 5.52 0.29 -5.12
C LEU A 108 7.03 0.21 -4.91
N SER A 109 7.48 0.53 -3.70
CA SER A 109 8.85 0.26 -3.27
C SER A 109 9.09 -1.23 -3.03
N GLY A 110 10.35 -1.67 -3.04
CA GLY A 110 10.70 -3.08 -2.77
C GLY A 110 10.20 -3.56 -1.39
N SER A 111 10.30 -2.72 -0.36
CA SER A 111 9.80 -3.04 0.98
C SER A 111 8.28 -3.15 1.04
N GLU A 112 7.55 -2.37 0.23
CA GLU A 112 6.09 -2.47 0.12
C GLU A 112 5.66 -3.78 -0.55
N ARG A 113 6.41 -4.25 -1.56
CA ARG A 113 6.14 -5.55 -2.19
C ARG A 113 6.39 -6.70 -1.21
N GLU A 114 7.48 -6.63 -0.46
CA GLU A 114 7.76 -7.61 0.60
C GLU A 114 6.67 -7.61 1.68
N PHE A 115 6.21 -6.42 2.10
CA PHE A 115 5.09 -6.29 3.02
C PHE A 115 3.83 -6.95 2.47
N PHE A 116 3.49 -6.71 1.20
CA PHE A 116 2.32 -7.28 0.56
C PHE A 116 2.39 -8.82 0.52
N SER A 117 3.55 -9.39 0.14
CA SER A 117 3.76 -10.84 0.14
C SER A 117 3.62 -11.46 1.53
N ARG A 118 4.17 -10.81 2.57
CA ARG A 118 4.01 -11.26 3.96
C ARG A 118 2.56 -11.15 4.43
N TYR A 119 1.86 -10.09 4.05
CA TYR A 119 0.46 -9.90 4.38
C TYR A 119 -0.43 -10.95 3.71
N ASP A 120 -0.17 -11.27 2.43
CA ASP A 120 -0.83 -12.36 1.72
C ASP A 120 -0.62 -13.70 2.44
N SER A 121 0.61 -14.03 2.81
CA SER A 121 0.90 -15.26 3.58
C SER A 121 0.13 -15.33 4.91
N LEU A 122 -0.05 -14.19 5.59
CA LEU A 122 -0.84 -14.11 6.82
C LEU A 122 -2.34 -14.34 6.56
N VAL A 123 -2.87 -13.76 5.49
CA VAL A 123 -4.28 -13.96 5.11
C VAL A 123 -4.53 -15.41 4.73
N SER A 124 -3.65 -16.01 3.93
CA SER A 124 -3.72 -17.42 3.53
C SER A 124 -3.66 -18.34 4.75
N GLY A 125 -2.69 -18.15 5.65
CA GLY A 125 -2.62 -18.94 6.88
C GLY A 125 -3.83 -18.77 7.81
N TYR A 126 -4.44 -17.59 7.81
CA TYR A 126 -5.68 -17.37 8.57
C TYR A 126 -6.88 -18.09 7.92
N CYS A 127 -7.01 -18.04 6.59
CA CYS A 127 -8.05 -18.76 5.86
C CYS A 127 -7.93 -20.28 6.06
N GLU A 128 -6.70 -20.80 6.02
CA GLU A 128 -6.41 -22.21 6.34
C GLU A 128 -6.78 -22.56 7.79
N GLY A 129 -6.43 -21.72 8.76
CA GLY A 129 -6.73 -21.94 10.17
C GLY A 129 -8.24 -21.92 10.48
N VAL A 130 -9.02 -21.13 9.75
CA VAL A 130 -10.49 -21.09 9.86
C VAL A 130 -11.16 -22.18 9.01
N GLY A 131 -10.47 -22.68 7.97
CA GLY A 131 -11.02 -23.63 7.00
C GLY A 131 -12.01 -22.99 6.02
N ILE A 132 -11.98 -21.67 5.88
CA ILE A 132 -12.87 -20.89 5.00
C ILE A 132 -12.03 -19.85 4.27
N ASP A 133 -12.20 -19.78 2.95
CA ASP A 133 -11.62 -18.71 2.13
C ASP A 133 -12.42 -17.42 2.30
N LEU A 134 -11.86 -16.46 3.01
CA LEU A 134 -12.48 -15.16 3.28
C LEU A 134 -12.32 -14.17 2.11
N THR A 135 -11.52 -14.52 1.10
CA THR A 135 -11.16 -13.63 -0.01
C THR A 135 -12.11 -13.73 -1.20
N GLN A 136 -13.09 -14.62 -1.13
CA GLN A 136 -14.13 -14.81 -2.15
C GLN A 136 -15.08 -13.61 -2.26
N ASP A 137 -15.90 -13.59 -3.32
CA ASP A 137 -16.85 -12.52 -3.56
C ASP A 137 -17.82 -12.31 -2.37
N GLN A 138 -17.97 -11.06 -1.95
CA GLN A 138 -18.88 -10.70 -0.86
C GLN A 138 -20.32 -10.50 -1.36
N GLN A 139 -20.52 -10.44 -2.67
CA GLN A 139 -21.85 -10.34 -3.27
C GLN A 139 -22.58 -11.68 -3.18
N PRO A 140 -23.88 -11.68 -2.86
CA PRO A 140 -24.65 -12.92 -2.83
C PRO A 140 -24.68 -13.56 -4.23
N PRO A 141 -24.42 -14.87 -4.33
CA PRO A 141 -24.45 -15.55 -5.62
C PRO A 141 -25.88 -15.57 -6.17
N LYS A 142 -26.07 -15.03 -7.38
CA LYS A 142 -27.35 -15.08 -8.11
C LYS A 142 -27.52 -16.42 -8.84
N GLU A 143 -26.44 -16.89 -9.45
CA GLU A 143 -26.40 -18.08 -10.31
C GLU A 143 -25.10 -18.85 -10.07
N LEU A 144 -25.15 -20.18 -10.22
CA LEU A 144 -24.02 -21.09 -9.99
C LEU A 144 -23.00 -21.03 -11.14
N PHE A 145 -23.50 -20.92 -12.36
CA PHE A 145 -22.71 -20.79 -13.58
C PHE A 145 -22.88 -19.38 -14.12
N ILE A 146 -21.80 -18.81 -14.63
CA ILE A 146 -21.79 -17.50 -15.26
C ILE A 146 -21.10 -17.60 -16.61
N GLU A 147 -21.63 -16.88 -17.59
CA GLU A 147 -20.98 -16.73 -18.89
C GLU A 147 -19.95 -15.60 -18.80
N VAL A 148 -18.71 -15.92 -19.14
CA VAL A 148 -17.57 -15.00 -19.04
C VAL A 148 -16.85 -14.91 -20.38
N ARG A 149 -16.39 -13.71 -20.70
CA ARG A 149 -15.56 -13.42 -21.86
C ARG A 149 -14.14 -13.13 -21.42
N ALA A 150 -13.17 -13.77 -22.05
CA ALA A 150 -11.76 -13.47 -21.82
C ALA A 150 -11.36 -12.16 -22.53
N LEU A 151 -10.84 -11.21 -21.77
CA LEU A 151 -10.30 -9.94 -22.30
C LEU A 151 -8.83 -10.09 -22.72
N GLU A 152 -8.12 -10.99 -22.06
CA GLU A 152 -6.72 -11.32 -22.28
C GLU A 152 -6.53 -12.83 -22.41
N ASP A 153 -5.42 -13.23 -23.04
CA ASP A 153 -5.06 -14.64 -23.14
C ASP A 153 -4.54 -15.10 -21.77
N CYS A 154 -5.34 -15.92 -21.09
CA CYS A 154 -5.04 -16.42 -19.74
C CYS A 154 -4.40 -17.82 -19.80
N GLY A 155 -4.27 -18.42 -20.99
CA GLY A 155 -3.80 -19.78 -21.18
C GLY A 155 -4.69 -20.84 -20.52
N GLU A 156 -4.06 -21.93 -20.11
CA GLU A 156 -4.72 -23.09 -19.49
C GLU A 156 -5.00 -22.84 -18.00
N ILE A 157 -6.27 -22.68 -17.65
CA ILE A 157 -6.73 -22.64 -16.25
C ILE A 157 -7.22 -24.02 -15.80
N MET A 158 -6.91 -24.38 -14.56
CA MET A 158 -7.47 -25.59 -13.94
C MET A 158 -8.80 -25.24 -13.28
N THR A 159 -9.88 -25.82 -13.79
CA THR A 159 -11.18 -25.81 -13.11
C THR A 159 -11.44 -27.17 -12.46
N GLU A 160 -12.41 -27.27 -11.56
CA GLU A 160 -12.82 -28.55 -10.99
C GLU A 160 -13.30 -29.57 -12.03
N GLN A 161 -13.70 -29.11 -13.22
CA GLN A 161 -14.20 -29.97 -14.31
C GLN A 161 -13.11 -30.31 -15.35
N GLY A 162 -11.90 -29.78 -15.19
CA GLY A 162 -10.76 -30.02 -16.08
C GLY A 162 -10.05 -28.74 -16.49
N THR A 163 -9.04 -28.89 -17.34
CA THR A 163 -8.26 -27.78 -17.88
C THR A 163 -9.02 -27.11 -19.03
N ILE A 164 -9.21 -25.80 -18.95
CA ILE A 164 -9.87 -25.00 -20.00
C ILE A 164 -8.85 -23.97 -20.50
N ASN A 165 -8.69 -23.88 -21.83
CA ASN A 165 -7.86 -22.84 -22.44
C ASN A 165 -8.70 -21.57 -22.65
N LEU A 166 -8.27 -20.46 -22.05
CA LEU A 166 -8.91 -19.16 -22.14
C LEU A 166 -8.15 -18.28 -23.12
N GLU A 167 -8.56 -18.30 -24.38
CA GLU A 167 -8.00 -17.45 -25.44
C GLU A 167 -8.67 -16.08 -25.45
N LYS A 168 -7.93 -15.05 -25.89
CA LYS A 168 -8.48 -13.69 -25.97
C LYS A 168 -9.75 -13.62 -26.82
N GLY A 169 -10.85 -13.15 -26.21
CA GLY A 169 -12.14 -12.96 -26.86
C GLY A 169 -13.03 -14.21 -26.88
N SER A 170 -12.59 -15.35 -26.34
CA SER A 170 -13.45 -16.53 -26.20
C SER A 170 -14.49 -16.34 -25.10
N THR A 171 -15.64 -16.99 -25.26
CA THR A 171 -16.69 -17.04 -24.23
C THR A 171 -16.79 -18.45 -23.65
N HIS A 172 -16.90 -18.52 -22.34
CA HIS A 172 -16.97 -19.79 -21.61
C HIS A 172 -18.03 -19.72 -20.52
N LEU A 173 -18.70 -20.85 -20.29
CA LEU A 173 -19.59 -21.03 -19.15
C LEU A 173 -18.79 -21.67 -18.00
N LEU A 174 -18.45 -20.87 -16.99
CA LEU A 174 -17.66 -21.30 -15.84
C LEU A 174 -18.50 -21.26 -14.56
N ARG A 175 -18.11 -22.05 -13.56
CA ARG A 175 -18.64 -21.86 -12.20
C ARG A 175 -18.15 -20.53 -11.67
N ARG A 176 -19.01 -19.85 -10.91
CA ARG A 176 -18.68 -18.55 -10.32
C ARG A 176 -17.37 -18.57 -9.53
N CYS A 177 -17.16 -19.59 -8.69
CA CYS A 177 -15.95 -19.74 -7.87
C CYS A 177 -14.64 -19.77 -8.69
N ASP A 178 -14.64 -20.40 -9.86
CA ASP A 178 -13.45 -20.52 -10.72
C ASP A 178 -13.17 -19.20 -11.47
N ALA A 179 -14.21 -18.45 -11.82
CA ALA A 179 -14.12 -17.21 -12.58
C ALA A 179 -13.89 -15.96 -11.69
N GLU A 180 -14.29 -15.99 -10.42
CA GLU A 180 -14.28 -14.84 -9.50
C GLU A 180 -12.91 -14.14 -9.41
N ASN A 181 -11.85 -14.91 -9.19
CA ASN A 181 -10.50 -14.35 -9.04
C ASN A 181 -10.01 -13.71 -10.35
N LEU A 182 -10.36 -14.29 -11.49
CA LEU A 182 -9.97 -13.80 -12.81
C LEU A 182 -10.78 -12.55 -13.21
N ILE A 183 -12.05 -12.47 -12.80
CA ILE A 183 -12.88 -11.26 -12.96
C ILE A 183 -12.31 -10.11 -12.11
N LYS A 184 -11.98 -10.37 -10.84
CA LYS A 184 -11.36 -9.36 -9.95
C LYS A 184 -10.03 -8.82 -10.47
N GLN A 185 -9.26 -9.65 -11.18
CA GLN A 185 -8.01 -9.24 -11.82
C GLN A 185 -8.24 -8.46 -13.12
N GLY A 186 -9.47 -8.42 -13.65
CA GLY A 186 -9.81 -7.75 -14.92
C GLY A 186 -9.49 -8.59 -16.15
N MET A 187 -9.20 -9.89 -15.99
CA MET A 187 -8.88 -10.80 -17.11
C MET A 187 -10.14 -11.32 -17.80
N LEU A 188 -11.22 -11.48 -17.03
CA LEU A 188 -12.53 -11.95 -17.49
C LEU A 188 -13.59 -10.88 -17.26
N GLU A 189 -14.55 -10.81 -18.17
CA GLU A 189 -15.73 -9.98 -18.05
C GLU A 189 -16.98 -10.86 -18.01
N GLN A 190 -17.85 -10.66 -17.03
CA GLN A 190 -19.14 -11.36 -16.98
C GLN A 190 -20.06 -10.79 -18.06
N ILE A 191 -20.50 -11.63 -18.98
CA ILE A 191 -21.57 -11.28 -19.91
C ILE A 191 -22.87 -11.50 -19.12
N SER A 192 -23.54 -10.41 -18.76
CA SER A 192 -24.89 -10.50 -18.19
C SER A 192 -25.90 -10.49 -19.34
N ASP A 193 -26.75 -11.51 -19.38
CA ASP A 193 -28.04 -11.40 -20.07
C ASP A 193 -28.93 -10.49 -19.23
N ASP A 194 -28.74 -9.17 -19.35
CA ASP A 194 -29.75 -8.21 -18.88
C ASP A 194 -30.94 -8.28 -19.86
N HIS A 195 -31.92 -9.12 -19.50
CA HIS A 195 -33.32 -9.04 -19.97
C HIS A 195 -34.25 -8.84 -18.76
#